data_AF-A0A9D2ARC8-F1
#
_entry.id   AF-A0A9D2ARC8-F1
#
_cell.length_a   1.000
_cell.length_b   1.000
_cell.length_c   1.000
_cell.angle_alpha   90.00
_cell.angle_beta   90.00
_cell.angle_gamma   90.00
#
_symmetry.space_group_name_H-M   'P 1'
#
loop_
_entity.id
_entity.type
_entity.pdbx_description
1 polymer ?
#
loop_
_entity_poly.entity_id
_entity_poly.type
_entity_poly.pdbx_seq_one_letter_code
_entity_poly.pdbx_strand_id
1 'polypeptide(L)'
;MAFQKRILEKYCRDHGYTAIRHYDEDDGYSGTNFNRPGFQRMLADIKAGKIKRVVVKDMSRFGRNYLQVGMYTEMLFPEYGVHFIAVNDGVDSVRGDSEFTAIRNVFNEMYAKDTSKKIRATWQSKGR
;
A
#
# COMPACT_ATOMS: atom_id res chain seq x y z
N MET A 1 -12.32 -16.72 12.28
CA MET A 1 -11.04 -16.56 11.56
C MET A 1 -10.91 -17.43 10.28
N ALA A 2 -11.35 -18.69 10.25
CA ALA A 2 -11.16 -19.58 9.08
C ALA A 2 -11.91 -19.17 7.79
N PHE A 3 -13.08 -18.52 7.90
CA PHE A 3 -13.90 -18.15 6.73
C PHE A 3 -13.29 -17.00 5.91
N GLN A 4 -12.65 -16.03 6.57
CA GLN A 4 -12.08 -14.85 5.93
C GLN A 4 -10.86 -15.19 5.07
N LYS A 5 -9.99 -16.09 5.58
CA LYS A 5 -8.83 -16.60 4.81
C LYS A 5 -9.28 -17.31 3.54
N ARG A 6 -10.35 -18.10 3.63
CA ARG A 6 -10.88 -18.87 2.50
C ARG A 6 -11.45 -17.99 1.39
N ILE A 7 -12.08 -16.87 1.73
CA ILE A 7 -12.59 -15.90 0.74
C ILE A 7 -11.42 -15.24 0.00
N LEU A 8 -10.41 -14.79 0.73
CA LEU A 8 -9.24 -14.12 0.13
C LEU A 8 -8.42 -15.10 -0.71
N GLU A 9 -8.22 -16.33 -0.24
CA GLU A 9 -7.54 -17.36 -1.02
C GLU A 9 -8.30 -17.72 -2.29
N LYS A 10 -9.62 -17.83 -2.21
CA LYS A 10 -10.46 -18.05 -3.39
C LYS A 10 -10.31 -16.90 -4.39
N TYR A 11 -10.41 -15.66 -3.93
CA TYR A 11 -10.22 -14.48 -4.79
C TYR A 11 -8.85 -14.50 -5.48
N CYS A 12 -7.79 -14.78 -4.73
CA CYS A 12 -6.44 -14.89 -5.29
C CYS A 12 -6.32 -16.00 -6.34
N ARG A 13 -6.86 -17.19 -6.06
CA ARG A 13 -6.86 -18.31 -7.02
C ARG A 13 -7.67 -18.00 -8.28
N ASP A 14 -8.85 -17.41 -8.12
CA ASP A 14 -9.73 -17.03 -9.22
C ASP A 14 -9.06 -15.98 -10.14
N HIS A 15 -8.15 -15.16 -9.61
CA HIS A 15 -7.35 -14.18 -10.37
C HIS A 15 -5.96 -14.71 -10.79
N GLY A 16 -5.67 -15.99 -10.60
CA GLY A 16 -4.41 -16.62 -11.01
C GLY A 16 -3.20 -16.25 -10.13
N TYR A 17 -3.41 -15.74 -8.92
CA TYR A 17 -2.34 -15.40 -8.00
C TYR A 17 -1.83 -16.66 -7.27
N THR A 18 -0.60 -17.06 -7.59
CA THR A 18 0.11 -18.16 -6.94
C THR A 18 1.06 -17.63 -5.85
N ALA A 19 1.31 -18.42 -4.79
CA ALA A 19 2.12 -18.06 -3.61
C ALA A 19 1.46 -17.02 -2.66
N ILE A 20 0.34 -17.41 -2.06
CA ILE A 20 -0.39 -16.61 -1.08
C ILE A 20 0.31 -16.73 0.28
N ARG A 21 0.73 -15.60 0.86
CA ARG A 21 1.26 -15.52 2.22
C ARG A 21 0.30 -14.71 3.09
N HIS A 22 -0.12 -15.31 4.20
CA HIS A 22 -0.98 -14.65 5.18
C HIS A 22 -0.12 -13.91 6.20
N TYR A 23 -0.39 -12.62 6.38
CA TYR A 23 0.18 -11.82 7.46
C TYR A 23 -0.93 -11.62 8.49
N ASP A 24 -1.08 -12.58 9.39
CA ASP A 24 -2.08 -12.50 10.46
C ASP A 24 -1.75 -11.36 11.44
N GLU A 25 -2.82 -10.74 11.96
CA GLU A 25 -2.77 -9.83 13.10
C GLU A 25 -2.70 -10.67 14.37
N ASP A 26 -1.58 -10.63 15.09
CA ASP A 26 -1.51 -11.19 16.44
C ASP A 26 -2.55 -10.47 17.33
N ASP A 27 -3.37 -11.26 18.03
CA ASP A 27 -4.59 -10.96 18.82
C ASP A 27 -4.48 -9.86 19.92
N GLY A 28 -3.92 -8.69 19.60
CA GLY A 28 -3.77 -7.59 20.57
C GLY A 28 -3.35 -6.24 20.02
N TYR A 29 -3.04 -6.12 18.72
CA TYR A 29 -2.60 -4.85 18.14
C TYR A 29 -3.77 -4.09 17.50
N SER A 30 -4.13 -2.95 18.10
CA SER A 30 -5.03 -1.97 17.49
C SER A 30 -4.55 -1.58 16.08
N GLY A 31 -5.48 -1.51 15.11
CA GLY A 31 -5.22 -1.04 13.73
C GLY A 31 -4.71 0.41 13.63
N THR A 32 -4.44 1.08 14.75
CA THR A 32 -3.70 2.35 14.82
C THR A 32 -2.19 2.19 14.79
N ASN A 33 -1.63 0.98 15.01
CA ASN A 33 -0.18 0.80 15.13
C ASN A 33 0.43 0.05 13.93
N PHE A 34 1.10 0.80 13.04
CA PHE A 34 1.84 0.26 11.89
C PHE A 34 3.21 -0.34 12.28
N ASN A 35 3.60 -0.29 13.55
CA ASN A 35 4.77 -1.02 14.07
C ASN A 35 4.47 -2.49 14.40
N ARG A 36 3.30 -3.01 14.00
CA ARG A 36 2.95 -4.42 14.19
C ARG A 36 3.90 -5.34 13.40
N PRO A 37 4.37 -6.44 14.01
CA PRO A 37 5.38 -7.30 13.39
C PRO A 37 4.89 -7.92 12.07
N GLY A 38 3.61 -8.25 11.93
CA GLY A 38 3.03 -8.73 10.68
C GLY A 38 3.15 -7.72 9.53
N PHE A 39 2.90 -6.43 9.79
CA PHE A 39 2.99 -5.36 8.80
C PHE A 39 4.45 -5.03 8.45
N GLN A 40 5.35 -5.04 9.44
CA GLN A 40 6.77 -4.83 9.21
C GLN A 40 7.37 -5.96 8.35
N ARG A 41 6.97 -7.22 8.58
CA ARG A 41 7.35 -8.35 7.71
C ARG A 41 6.83 -8.17 6.28
N MET A 42 5.57 -7.77 6.12
CA MET A 42 4.99 -7.48 4.80
C MET A 42 5.75 -6.34 4.10
N LEU A 43 6.04 -5.23 4.78
CA LEU A 43 6.83 -4.13 4.23
C LEU A 43 8.23 -4.56 3.84
N ALA A 44 8.90 -5.37 4.66
CA ALA A 44 10.22 -5.90 4.34
C ALA A 44 10.19 -6.78 3.09
N ASP A 45 9.18 -7.65 2.95
CA ASP A 45 9.01 -8.50 1.77
C ASP A 45 8.61 -7.70 0.50
N ILE A 46 7.88 -6.59 0.65
CA ILE A 46 7.61 -5.62 -0.44
C ILE A 46 8.92 -4.97 -0.89
N LYS A 47 9.71 -4.44 0.06
CA LYS A 47 11.01 -3.81 -0.24
C LYS A 47 12.01 -4.80 -0.84
N ALA A 48 11.93 -6.07 -0.44
CA ALA A 48 12.72 -7.16 -1.02
C ALA A 48 12.19 -7.61 -2.40
N GLY A 49 11.09 -7.04 -2.91
CA GLY A 49 10.51 -7.36 -4.22
C GLY A 49 9.82 -8.73 -4.29
N LYS A 50 9.58 -9.39 -3.15
CA LYS A 50 8.95 -10.71 -3.07
C LYS A 50 7.43 -10.66 -3.19
N ILE A 51 6.84 -9.50 -2.88
CA ILE A 51 5.41 -9.26 -2.97
C ILE A 51 5.15 -8.40 -4.20
N LYS A 52 4.18 -8.80 -5.02
CA LYS A 52 3.67 -8.02 -6.16
C LYS A 52 2.27 -7.48 -5.93
N ARG A 53 1.51 -8.11 -5.03
CA ARG A 53 0.12 -7.75 -4.76
C ARG A 53 -0.17 -7.91 -3.27
N VAL A 54 -0.87 -6.92 -2.71
CA VAL A 54 -1.37 -6.93 -1.35
C VAL A 54 -2.90 -6.91 -1.44
N VAL A 55 -3.54 -7.97 -0.98
CA VAL A 55 -4.99 -8.12 -1.00
C VAL A 55 -5.51 -8.10 0.42
N VAL A 56 -6.42 -7.18 0.72
CA VAL A 56 -7.11 -7.09 2.00
C VAL A 56 -8.61 -7.26 1.80
N LYS A 57 -9.30 -7.68 2.87
CA LYS A 57 -10.76 -7.76 2.84
C LYS A 57 -11.36 -6.38 2.76
N ASP A 58 -10.97 -5.51 3.67
CA ASP A 58 -11.49 -4.16 3.82
C ASP A 58 -10.39 -3.24 4.36
N MET A 59 -10.48 -1.93 4.09
CA MET A 59 -9.46 -0.94 4.46
C MET A 59 -9.17 -0.90 5.95
N SER A 60 -10.19 -1.18 6.77
CA SER A 60 -10.05 -1.17 8.23
C SER A 60 -9.08 -2.24 8.74
N ARG A 61 -8.82 -3.30 7.95
CA ARG A 61 -7.80 -4.34 8.23
C ARG A 61 -6.39 -3.91 7.89
N PHE A 62 -6.24 -2.97 6.97
CA PHE A 62 -4.93 -2.47 6.60
C PHE A 62 -4.42 -1.43 7.59
N GLY A 63 -5.28 -0.50 8.02
CA GLY A 63 -4.98 0.46 9.07
C GLY A 63 -6.11 1.46 9.30
N ARG A 64 -6.20 2.01 10.52
CA ARG A 64 -7.22 2.99 10.91
C ARG A 64 -6.85 4.43 10.53
N ASN A 65 -5.57 4.71 10.29
CA ASN A 65 -5.13 6.06 9.89
C ASN A 65 -5.18 6.18 8.36
N TYR A 66 -6.25 6.79 7.86
CA TYR A 66 -6.52 6.97 6.44
C TYR A 66 -5.35 7.64 5.69
N LEU A 67 -4.70 8.65 6.28
CA LEU A 67 -3.55 9.33 5.65
C LEU A 67 -2.35 8.39 5.47
N GLN A 68 -2.03 7.62 6.51
CA GLN A 68 -0.91 6.68 6.45
C GLN A 68 -1.21 5.54 5.47
N VAL A 69 -2.45 5.02 5.46
CA VAL A 69 -2.90 4.04 4.47
C VAL A 69 -2.75 4.59 3.05
N GLY A 70 -3.21 5.82 2.80
CA GLY A 70 -3.06 6.49 1.52
C GLY A 70 -1.59 6.65 1.10
N MET A 71 -0.70 7.05 2.01
CA MET A 71 0.75 7.12 1.70
C MET A 71 1.32 5.77 1.28
N TYR A 72 1.01 4.69 2.00
CA TYR A 72 1.52 3.37 1.66
C TYR A 72 0.97 2.87 0.32
N THR A 73 -0.33 3.02 0.10
CA THR A 73 -1.03 2.44 -1.05
C THR A 73 -0.87 3.25 -2.34
N GLU A 74 -0.74 4.58 -2.25
CA GLU A 74 -0.66 5.47 -3.42
C GLU A 74 0.77 5.93 -3.74
N MET A 75 1.72 5.91 -2.77
CA MET A 75 3.13 6.21 -3.04
C MET A 75 4.02 4.97 -2.93
N LEU A 76 4.11 4.38 -1.73
CA LEU A 76 5.13 3.37 -1.45
C LEU A 76 4.92 2.13 -2.32
N PHE A 77 3.72 1.56 -2.33
CA PHE A 77 3.45 0.33 -3.05
C PHE A 77 3.66 0.48 -4.56
N PRO A 78 3.16 1.54 -5.23
CA PRO A 78 3.48 1.80 -6.63
C PRO A 78 4.98 1.95 -6.91
N GLU A 79 5.76 2.57 -6.01
CA GLU A 79 7.22 2.71 -6.15
C GLU A 79 7.94 1.34 -6.22
N TYR A 80 7.44 0.35 -5.46
CA TYR A 80 7.94 -1.03 -5.50
C TYR A 80 7.22 -1.92 -6.54
N GLY A 81 6.33 -1.36 -7.36
CA GLY A 81 5.53 -2.11 -8.33
C GLY A 81 4.56 -3.10 -7.67
N VAL A 82 4.04 -2.74 -6.49
CA VAL A 82 3.09 -3.52 -5.71
C VAL A 82 1.68 -2.96 -5.90
N HIS A 83 0.75 -3.84 -6.23
CA HIS A 83 -0.66 -3.51 -6.41
C HIS A 83 -1.45 -3.80 -5.13
N PHE A 84 -2.21 -2.83 -4.66
CA PHE A 84 -3.08 -2.96 -3.51
C PHE A 84 -4.54 -3.12 -3.92
N ILE A 85 -5.22 -4.09 -3.32
CA ILE A 85 -6.61 -4.45 -3.62
C ILE A 85 -7.36 -4.62 -2.29
N ALA A 86 -8.46 -3.89 -2.10
CA ALA A 86 -9.45 -4.16 -1.06
C ALA A 86 -10.72 -4.72 -1.68
N VAL A 87 -11.01 -5.99 -1.38
CA VAL A 87 -12.07 -6.75 -2.06
C VAL A 87 -13.47 -6.21 -1.74
N ASN A 88 -13.74 -5.81 -0.50
CA ASN A 88 -15.06 -5.32 -0.09
C ASN A 88 -15.29 -3.84 -0.43
N ASP A 89 -14.25 -3.02 -0.32
CA ASP A 89 -14.36 -1.57 -0.58
C ASP A 89 -14.28 -1.27 -2.09
N GLY A 90 -14.00 -2.27 -2.94
CA GLY A 90 -13.87 -2.08 -4.39
C GLY A 90 -12.63 -1.28 -4.80
N VAL A 91 -11.73 -0.99 -3.86
CA VAL A 91 -10.55 -0.17 -4.10
C VAL A 91 -9.45 -1.02 -4.73
N ASP A 92 -8.95 -0.54 -5.87
CA ASP A 92 -7.78 -1.05 -6.55
C ASP A 92 -6.85 0.12 -6.82
N SER A 93 -5.65 0.09 -6.26
CA SER A 93 -4.64 1.15 -6.45
C SER A 93 -4.29 1.48 -7.92
N VAL A 94 -4.58 0.55 -8.85
CA VAL A 94 -4.32 0.70 -10.29
C VAL A 94 -5.50 1.29 -11.04
N ARG A 95 -6.73 0.93 -10.63
CA ARG A 95 -7.94 1.46 -11.25
C ARG A 95 -8.22 2.77 -10.55
N GLY A 96 -8.15 3.89 -11.27
CA GLY A 96 -8.21 5.26 -10.73
C GLY A 96 -9.49 5.68 -9.97
N ASP A 97 -10.28 4.73 -9.49
CA ASP A 97 -11.49 4.88 -8.68
C ASP A 97 -11.19 4.60 -7.19
N SER A 98 -9.99 4.98 -6.73
CA SER A 98 -9.62 4.88 -5.31
C SER A 98 -10.31 6.00 -4.54
N GLU A 99 -10.96 5.70 -3.41
CA GLU A 99 -11.49 6.71 -2.46
C GLU A 99 -10.40 7.70 -2.01
N PHE A 100 -9.12 7.33 -2.19
CA PHE A 100 -7.96 8.16 -1.91
C PHE A 100 -7.57 9.11 -3.04
N THR A 101 -8.34 9.24 -4.12
CA THR A 101 -8.00 10.10 -5.27
C THR A 101 -7.63 11.53 -4.86
N ALA A 102 -8.36 12.12 -3.90
CA ALA A 102 -8.03 13.44 -3.37
C ALA A 102 -6.67 13.46 -2.63
N ILE A 103 -6.41 12.45 -1.81
CA ILE A 103 -5.14 12.28 -1.07
C ILE A 103 -3.98 12.00 -2.04
N ARG A 104 -4.19 11.17 -3.06
CA ARG A 104 -3.27 10.90 -4.16
C ARG A 104 -2.89 12.18 -4.89
N ASN A 105 -3.86 13.05 -5.20
CA ASN A 105 -3.59 14.32 -5.86
C ASN A 105 -2.71 15.24 -5.00
N VAL A 106 -3.00 15.36 -3.71
CA VAL A 106 -2.17 16.13 -2.75
C VAL A 106 -0.75 15.58 -2.70
N PHE A 107 -0.61 14.26 -2.65
CA PHE A 107 0.68 13.58 -2.59
C PHE A 107 1.47 13.71 -3.88
N ASN A 108 0.83 13.57 -5.04
CA ASN A 108 1.45 13.83 -6.34
C ASN A 108 1.93 15.28 -6.46
N GLU A 109 1.12 16.24 -6.02
CA GLU A 109 1.50 17.65 -6.05
C GLU A 109 2.70 17.93 -5.12
N MET A 110 2.70 17.35 -3.92
CA MET A 110 3.82 17.47 -2.98
C MET A 110 5.10 16.84 -3.54
N TYR A 111 5.00 15.65 -4.14
CA TYR A 111 6.12 14.95 -4.76
C TYR A 111 6.68 15.71 -5.97
N ALA A 112 5.81 16.29 -6.80
CA ALA A 112 6.20 17.15 -7.91
C ALA A 112 6.88 18.44 -7.43
N LYS A 113 6.38 19.05 -6.35
CA LYS A 113 6.99 20.23 -5.71
C LYS A 113 8.38 19.92 -5.16
N ASP A 114 8.58 18.80 -4.47
CA ASP A 114 9.90 18.44 -3.93
C ASP A 114 10.90 18.06 -5.01
N THR A 115 10.46 17.37 -6.07
CA THR A 115 11.29 17.11 -7.26
C THR A 115 11.73 18.43 -7.90
N SER A 116 10.82 19.38 -8.05
CA SER A 116 11.11 20.71 -8.60
C SER A 116 12.12 21.49 -7.75
N LYS A 117 12.00 21.43 -6.42
CA LYS A 117 12.97 22.05 -5.49
C LYS A 117 14.36 21.43 -5.59
N LYS A 118 14.46 20.09 -5.66
CA LYS A 118 15.74 19.38 -5.81
C LYS A 118 16.42 19.70 -7.13
N ILE A 119 15.67 19.76 -8.22
CA ILE A 119 16.19 20.16 -9.54
C ILE A 119 16.72 21.60 -9.42
N ARG A 120 15.92 22.55 -8.94
CA ARG A 120 16.38 23.95 -8.80
C ARG A 120 17.66 24.10 -7.96
N ALA A 121 17.78 23.34 -6.87
CA ALA A 121 18.99 23.29 -6.05
C ALA A 121 20.20 22.67 -6.78
N THR A 122 19.98 21.65 -7.61
CA THR A 122 21.04 21.02 -8.43
C THR A 122 21.53 21.97 -9.53
N TRP A 123 20.63 22.74 -10.16
CA TRP A 123 21.00 23.74 -11.16
C TRP A 123 21.76 24.92 -10.54
N GLN A 124 21.40 25.35 -9.33
CA GLN A 124 22.14 26.38 -8.59
C GLN A 124 23.53 25.91 -8.12
N SER A 125 23.72 24.62 -7.87
CA SER A 125 25.03 24.06 -7.47
C SER A 125 25.95 23.74 -8.66
N LYS A 126 25.39 23.49 -9.85
CA LYS A 126 26.16 23.34 -11.10
C LYS A 126 26.46 24.66 -11.82
N GLY A 127 25.82 25.75 -11.41
CA GLY A 127 26.02 27.11 -11.97
C GLY A 127 27.14 27.91 -11.31
N ARG A 128 28.17 27.25 -10.76
CA ARG A 128 29.41 27.85 -10.28
C ARG A 128 30.61 27.10 -10.85
#